data_AF-A0A9R0E9D7-F1
#
_entry.id   AF-A0A9R0E9D7-F1
#
_cell.length_a   1.000
_cell.length_b   1.000
_cell.length_c   1.000
_cell.angle_alpha   90.00
_cell.angle_beta   90.00
_cell.angle_gamma   90.00
#
_symmetry.space_group_name_H-M   'P 1'
#
loop_
_entity.id
_entity.type
_entity.pdbx_description
1 polymer ?
#
loop_
_entity_poly.entity_id
_entity_poly.type
_entity_poly.pdbx_seq_one_letter_code
_entity_poly.pdbx_strand_id
1 'polypeptide(L)'
;MPPIDMTNPEKIKFFIENYEKTARLRMRWNNLYSDKLQKAATLTREERGYRVEDVLKETMAGGLPTITRDNISGARNKRKIPLRDAAYIPGIKDMRKGHSIVDVGLADPEKDPTVVRPDTDLKPDPKMRPVNPKHSRLIYKGLPNFGREVYLRERNKMAPEEKYYFLETTGWEYGWRLHDSYFGRHAPEYGRVWLLTRGSASRSGPQPDPDHYQTIKLPGPDKCNM
;
A
#
# COMPACT_ATOMS: atom_id res chain seq x y z
N MET A 1 5.53 26.75 7.71
CA MET A 1 6.59 27.66 8.22
C MET A 1 5.87 28.74 9.02
N PRO A 2 6.22 28.96 10.30
CA PRO A 2 5.54 29.98 11.10
C PRO A 2 5.70 31.36 10.44
N PRO A 3 4.69 32.24 10.50
CA PRO A 3 4.77 33.58 9.92
C PRO A 3 5.93 34.34 10.56
N ILE A 4 6.82 34.89 9.73
CA ILE A 4 7.96 35.67 10.18
C ILE A 4 7.41 36.98 10.75
N ASP A 5 7.63 37.20 12.04
CA ASP A 5 7.30 38.46 12.71
C ASP A 5 8.23 39.57 12.24
N MET A 6 7.72 40.41 11.34
CA MET A 6 8.42 41.54 10.70
C MET A 6 8.26 42.86 11.48
N THR A 7 7.67 42.83 12.68
CA THR A 7 7.42 44.04 13.48
C THR A 7 8.59 44.35 14.42
N ASN A 8 9.41 43.35 14.76
CA ASN A 8 10.60 43.54 15.60
C ASN A 8 11.79 44.10 14.79
N PRO A 9 12.32 45.30 15.15
CA PRO A 9 13.42 45.94 14.43
C PRO A 9 14.73 45.14 14.43
N GLU A 10 15.01 44.34 15.47
CA GLU A 10 16.22 43.52 15.55
C GLU A 10 16.20 42.37 14.53
N LYS A 11 15.03 41.73 14.35
CA LYS A 11 14.84 40.68 13.35
C LYS A 11 15.02 41.25 11.94
N ILE A 12 14.45 42.42 11.67
CA ILE A 12 14.61 43.12 10.39
C ILE A 12 16.10 43.36 10.10
N LYS A 13 16.84 43.91 11.08
CA LYS A 13 18.28 44.17 10.95
C LYS A 13 19.07 42.89 10.64
N PHE A 14 18.80 41.80 11.35
CA PHE A 14 19.43 40.50 11.11
C PHE A 14 19.18 39.96 9.69
N PHE A 15 17.96 40.09 9.17
CA PHE A 15 17.65 39.65 7.81
C PHE A 15 18.35 40.50 6.75
N ILE A 16 18.42 41.81 6.95
CA ILE A 16 19.18 42.71 6.07
C ILE A 16 20.66 42.31 6.06
N GLU A 17 21.27 42.09 7.23
CA GLU A 17 22.67 41.67 7.32
C GLU A 17 22.94 40.33 6.64
N ASN A 18 22.03 39.35 6.78
CA ASN A 18 22.15 38.07 6.08
C ASN A 18 21.96 38.23 4.57
N TYR A 19 21.03 39.07 4.13
CA TYR A 19 20.85 39.37 2.72
C TYR A 19 22.12 39.99 2.13
N GLU A 20 22.72 40.97 2.81
CA GLU A 20 23.99 41.57 2.39
C GLU A 20 25.15 40.58 2.37
N LYS A 21 25.26 39.70 3.38
CA LYS A 21 26.29 38.65 3.41
C LYS A 21 26.14 37.70 2.22
N THR A 22 24.93 37.22 1.95
CA THR A 22 24.67 36.35 0.79
C THR A 22 24.89 37.07 -0.53
N ALA A 23 24.50 38.35 -0.64
CA ALA A 23 24.76 39.18 -1.81
C ALA A 23 26.27 39.35 -2.05
N ARG A 24 27.06 39.64 -1.00
CA ARG A 24 28.52 39.73 -1.09
C ARG A 24 29.15 38.41 -1.54
N LEU A 25 28.69 37.28 -0.99
CA LEU A 25 29.17 35.96 -1.41
C LEU A 25 28.85 35.67 -2.88
N ARG A 26 27.64 36.02 -3.34
CA ARG A 26 27.25 35.89 -4.76
C ARG A 26 28.10 36.79 -5.66
N MET A 27 28.31 38.04 -5.28
CA MET A 27 29.16 38.97 -6.03
C MET A 27 30.60 38.47 -6.10
N ARG A 28 31.15 38.00 -4.99
CA ARG A 28 32.48 37.38 -4.95
C ARG A 28 32.57 36.17 -5.87
N TRP A 29 31.57 35.29 -5.84
CA TRP A 29 31.50 34.12 -6.71
C TRP A 29 31.43 34.53 -8.19
N ASN A 30 30.55 35.48 -8.53
CA ASN A 30 30.43 36.02 -9.88
C ASN A 30 31.74 36.64 -10.37
N ASN A 31 32.48 37.33 -9.51
CA ASN A 31 33.78 37.90 -9.87
C ASN A 31 34.83 36.81 -10.09
N LEU A 32 34.93 35.83 -9.17
CA LEU A 32 35.88 34.70 -9.27
C LEU A 32 35.66 33.83 -10.52
N TYR A 33 34.41 33.72 -10.97
CA TYR A 33 34.04 32.89 -12.13
C TYR A 33 33.54 33.72 -13.32
N SER A 34 33.84 35.02 -13.35
CA SER A 34 33.37 35.98 -14.36
C SER A 34 33.74 35.55 -15.78
N ASP A 35 34.99 35.16 -16.00
CA ASP A 35 35.48 34.67 -17.30
C ASP A 35 34.72 33.42 -17.78
N LYS A 36 34.39 32.50 -16.86
CA LYS A 36 33.62 31.29 -17.19
C LYS A 36 32.17 31.65 -17.53
N LEU A 37 31.59 32.60 -16.81
CA LEU A 37 30.23 33.10 -17.08
C LEU A 37 30.16 33.82 -18.42
N GLN A 38 31.15 34.65 -18.76
CA GLN A 38 31.23 35.31 -20.07
C GLN A 38 31.34 34.28 -21.20
N LYS A 39 32.23 33.28 -21.06
CA LYS A 39 32.36 32.17 -22.03
C LYS A 39 31.08 31.31 -22.12
N ALA A 40 30.33 31.14 -21.03
CA ALA A 40 29.09 30.39 -21.03
C ALA A 40 27.91 31.17 -21.62
N ALA A 41 27.91 32.49 -21.47
CA ALA A 41 26.91 33.42 -21.98
C ALA A 41 27.04 33.67 -23.48
N THR A 42 28.24 33.53 -24.05
CA THR A 42 28.43 33.55 -25.50
C THR A 42 27.85 32.29 -26.14
N LEU A 43 27.06 32.46 -27.20
CA LEU A 43 26.46 31.38 -27.99
C LEU A 43 27.51 30.56 -28.76
N THR A 44 28.65 31.19 -29.08
CA THR A 44 29.79 30.59 -29.77
C THR A 44 30.60 29.73 -28.79
N ARG A 45 30.24 28.46 -28.66
CA ARG A 45 31.04 27.46 -27.96
C ARG A 45 31.81 26.66 -28.99
N GLU A 46 33.09 26.43 -28.75
CA GLU A 46 33.86 25.48 -29.56
C GLU A 46 33.23 24.09 -29.44
N GLU A 47 32.96 23.46 -30.58
CA GLU A 47 32.43 22.10 -30.63
C GLU A 47 33.49 21.15 -30.07
N ARG A 48 33.21 20.52 -28.93
CA ARG A 48 34.16 19.63 -28.26
C ARG A 48 34.28 18.25 -28.89
N GLY A 49 33.49 17.95 -29.93
CA GLY A 49 33.56 16.71 -30.69
C GLY A 49 33.26 15.44 -29.89
N TYR A 50 32.51 15.53 -28.78
CA TYR A 50 32.20 14.37 -27.93
C TYR A 50 31.48 13.29 -28.72
N ARG A 51 31.98 12.05 -28.62
CA ARG A 51 31.26 10.88 -29.10
C ARG A 51 30.32 10.35 -28.02
N VAL A 52 29.34 9.56 -28.43
CA VAL A 52 28.41 8.89 -27.50
C VAL A 52 29.18 8.04 -26.48
N GLU A 53 30.28 7.41 -26.91
CA GLU A 53 31.17 6.63 -26.06
C GLU A 53 31.82 7.46 -24.95
N ASP A 54 32.22 8.70 -25.23
CA ASP A 54 32.84 9.59 -24.24
C ASP A 54 31.83 9.99 -23.16
N VAL A 55 30.59 10.29 -23.58
CA VAL A 55 29.49 10.64 -22.67
C VAL A 55 29.14 9.44 -21.77
N LEU A 56 29.08 8.23 -22.35
CA LEU A 56 28.85 6.99 -21.60
C LEU A 56 29.98 6.69 -20.61
N LYS A 57 31.23 6.94 -21.00
CA LYS A 57 32.39 6.76 -20.13
C LYS A 57 32.34 7.71 -18.93
N GLU A 58 32.03 8.99 -19.16
CA GLU A 58 31.91 9.98 -18.09
C GLU A 58 30.73 9.69 -17.16
N THR A 59 29.58 9.25 -17.69
CA THR A 59 28.43 8.88 -16.86
C THR A 59 28.72 7.65 -16.00
N MET A 60 29.40 6.64 -16.56
CA MET A 60 29.88 5.48 -15.81
C MET A 60 30.89 5.89 -14.72
N ALA A 61 31.87 6.74 -15.07
CA ALA A 61 32.87 7.27 -14.13
C ALA A 61 32.23 8.08 -13.00
N GLY A 62 31.21 8.89 -13.29
CA GLY A 62 30.45 9.65 -12.29
C GLY A 62 29.60 8.77 -11.38
N GLY A 63 29.10 7.62 -11.86
CA GLY A 63 28.32 6.66 -11.08
C GLY A 63 29.15 5.72 -10.18
N LEU A 64 30.39 5.44 -10.58
CA LEU A 64 31.33 4.55 -9.87
C LEU A 64 31.54 4.90 -8.38
N PRO A 65 31.73 6.18 -7.97
CA PRO A 65 31.84 6.56 -6.56
C PRO A 65 30.61 6.18 -5.71
N THR A 66 29.41 6.30 -6.28
CA THR A 66 28.16 5.95 -5.59
C THR A 66 28.04 4.44 -5.44
N ILE A 67 28.28 3.69 -6.53
CA ILE A 67 28.23 2.22 -6.54
C ILE A 67 29.27 1.64 -5.57
N THR A 68 30.48 2.18 -5.55
CA THR A 68 31.54 1.73 -4.63
C THR A 68 31.18 2.02 -3.18
N ARG A 69 30.65 3.21 -2.88
CA ARG A 69 30.13 3.56 -1.54
C ARG A 69 29.03 2.59 -1.10
N ASP A 70 28.07 2.30 -1.98
CA ASP A 70 26.95 1.43 -1.69
C ASP A 70 27.39 -0.03 -1.51
N ASN A 71 28.36 -0.49 -2.31
CA ASN A 71 28.93 -1.82 -2.14
C ASN A 71 29.67 -1.96 -0.79
N ILE A 72 30.48 -0.97 -0.40
CA ILE A 72 31.16 -0.93 0.90
C ILE A 72 30.13 -0.91 2.05
N SER A 73 29.10 -0.08 1.93
CA SER A 73 27.99 0.01 2.89
C SER A 73 27.23 -1.31 3.01
N GLY A 74 26.87 -1.90 1.87
CA GLY A 74 26.19 -3.19 1.77
C GLY A 74 27.01 -4.34 2.37
N ALA A 75 28.31 -4.40 2.08
CA ALA A 75 29.21 -5.40 2.67
C ALA A 75 29.28 -5.28 4.20
N ARG A 76 29.31 -4.06 4.74
CA ARG A 76 29.24 -3.82 6.19
C ARG A 76 27.87 -4.21 6.76
N ASN A 77 26.78 -3.85 6.09
CA ASN A 77 25.42 -4.10 6.57
C ASN A 77 25.04 -5.58 6.51
N LYS A 78 25.52 -6.34 5.51
CA LYS A 78 25.34 -7.81 5.45
C LYS A 78 25.97 -8.55 6.62
N ARG A 79 27.03 -7.98 7.22
CA ARG A 79 27.70 -8.55 8.42
C ARG A 79 27.05 -8.11 9.73
N LYS A 80 26.18 -7.10 9.70
CA LYS A 80 25.44 -6.67 10.89
C LYS A 80 24.24 -7.60 11.07
N ILE A 81 24.05 -8.05 12.30
CA ILE A 81 22.81 -8.71 12.68
C ILE A 81 21.73 -7.62 12.62
N PRO A 82 20.62 -7.82 11.88
CA PRO A 82 19.51 -6.88 11.92
C PRO A 82 19.04 -6.79 13.37
N LEU A 83 19.05 -5.59 13.93
CA LEU A 83 18.50 -5.35 15.25
C LEU A 83 16.99 -5.63 15.15
N ARG A 84 16.56 -6.82 15.58
CA ARG A 84 15.15 -7.14 15.73
C ARG A 84 14.64 -6.25 16.85
N ASP A 85 13.85 -5.26 16.46
CA ASP A 85 13.31 -4.20 17.30
C ASP A 85 14.36 -3.14 17.68
N ALA A 86 14.34 -2.03 16.96
CA ALA A 86 15.19 -0.90 17.27
C ALA A 86 14.83 -0.36 18.65
N ALA A 87 15.83 -0.22 19.53
CA ALA A 87 15.71 0.38 20.85
C ALA A 87 15.10 1.79 20.88
N TYR A 88 14.92 2.44 19.71
CA TYR A 88 14.38 3.78 19.53
C TYR A 88 13.24 3.87 18.51
N ILE A 89 12.83 2.76 17.88
CA ILE A 89 11.53 2.76 17.19
C ILE A 89 10.51 2.67 18.31
N PRO A 90 9.58 3.63 18.44
CA PRO A 90 8.48 3.49 19.36
C PRO A 90 7.79 2.15 19.09
N GLY A 91 8.02 1.16 19.95
CA GLY A 91 7.39 -0.14 19.83
C GLY A 91 5.90 -0.02 20.12
N ILE A 92 5.20 -1.15 20.25
CA ILE A 92 3.80 -1.17 20.74
C ILE A 92 3.63 -0.35 22.04
N LYS A 93 4.69 -0.24 22.86
CA LYS A 93 4.74 0.58 24.09
C LYS A 93 4.55 2.09 23.88
N ASP A 94 4.86 2.60 22.69
CA ASP A 94 4.84 4.01 22.35
C ASP A 94 3.80 4.34 21.25
N MET A 95 2.99 3.36 20.83
CA MET A 95 1.78 3.62 20.06
C MET A 95 0.79 4.35 20.96
N ARG A 96 0.89 5.68 20.94
CA ARG A 96 0.03 6.58 21.71
C ARG A 96 -1.44 6.30 21.44
N LYS A 97 -2.25 6.49 22.49
CA LYS A 97 -3.69 6.76 22.47
C LYS A 97 -4.13 7.41 21.15
N GLY A 98 -5.15 6.85 20.48
CA GLY A 98 -5.61 7.30 19.15
C GLY A 98 -5.39 6.30 18.01
N HIS A 99 -4.71 5.18 18.25
CA HIS A 99 -4.48 4.12 17.25
C HIS A 99 -5.06 2.77 17.64
N SER A 100 -5.83 2.69 18.72
CA SER A 100 -6.56 1.47 19.06
C SER A 100 -7.71 1.22 18.08
N ILE A 101 -8.15 -0.03 17.95
CA ILE A 101 -9.31 -0.41 17.10
C ILE A 101 -10.55 0.46 17.40
N VAL A 102 -10.78 0.83 18.66
CA VAL A 102 -11.90 1.70 19.07
C VAL A 102 -11.69 3.14 18.60
N ASP A 103 -10.49 3.69 18.79
CA ASP A 103 -10.17 5.07 18.41
C ASP A 103 -10.28 5.32 16.90
N VAL A 104 -9.93 4.31 16.10
CA VAL A 104 -10.04 4.35 14.63
C VAL A 104 -11.49 4.07 14.16
N GLY A 105 -12.40 3.73 15.08
CA GLY A 105 -13.81 3.46 14.78
C GLY A 105 -14.02 2.15 14.01
N LEU A 106 -13.15 1.15 14.22
CA LEU A 106 -13.30 -0.17 13.59
C LEU A 106 -14.24 -1.11 14.38
N ALA A 107 -14.39 -0.88 15.68
CA ALA A 107 -15.27 -1.67 16.53
C ALA A 107 -16.08 -0.79 17.48
N ASP A 108 -17.35 -1.16 17.65
CA ASP A 108 -18.21 -0.58 18.67
C ASP A 108 -17.96 -1.30 20.00
N PRO A 109 -17.63 -0.57 21.09
CA PRO A 109 -17.36 -1.18 22.39
C PRO A 109 -18.59 -1.91 22.98
N GLU A 110 -19.79 -1.51 22.58
CA GLU A 110 -21.04 -2.18 22.98
C GLU A 110 -21.20 -3.58 22.35
N LYS A 111 -20.76 -3.75 21.11
CA LYS A 111 -20.90 -5.02 20.38
C LYS A 111 -19.77 -5.99 20.69
N ASP A 112 -18.54 -5.47 20.85
CA ASP A 112 -17.34 -6.27 21.11
C ASP A 112 -16.62 -5.78 22.38
N PRO A 113 -16.98 -6.31 23.58
CA PRO A 113 -16.37 -5.87 24.84
C PRO A 113 -14.88 -6.26 24.97
N THR A 114 -14.37 -7.15 24.10
CA THR A 114 -12.98 -7.60 24.11
C THR A 114 -11.98 -6.57 23.58
N VAL A 115 -12.49 -5.52 22.93
CA VAL A 115 -11.69 -4.44 22.34
C VAL A 115 -11.39 -3.35 23.36
N VAL A 116 -12.24 -3.19 24.38
CA VAL A 116 -12.01 -2.22 25.46
C VAL A 116 -10.91 -2.76 26.37
N ARG A 117 -9.73 -2.15 26.30
CA ARG A 117 -8.55 -2.50 27.10
C ARG A 117 -8.11 -1.32 27.94
N PRO A 118 -7.57 -1.55 29.16
CA PRO A 118 -6.98 -0.48 29.94
C PRO A 118 -5.71 0.04 29.25
N ASP A 119 -5.43 1.33 29.39
CA ASP A 119 -4.25 1.99 28.80
C ASP A 119 -2.90 1.38 29.23
N THR A 120 -2.89 0.55 30.29
CA THR A 120 -1.72 -0.16 30.79
C THR A 120 -1.43 -1.47 30.04
N ASP A 121 -2.38 -2.01 29.27
CA ASP A 121 -2.19 -3.26 28.53
C ASP A 121 -1.38 -3.03 27.25
N LEU A 122 -0.19 -3.61 27.20
CA LEU A 122 0.77 -3.48 26.10
C LEU A 122 0.67 -4.62 25.08
N LYS A 123 -0.35 -5.46 25.18
CA LYS A 123 -0.57 -6.55 24.22
C LYS A 123 -1.00 -5.99 22.87
N PRO A 124 -0.58 -6.61 21.76
CA PRO A 124 -1.08 -6.21 20.45
C PRO A 124 -2.61 -6.35 20.39
N ASP A 125 -3.20 -5.52 19.54
CA ASP A 125 -4.61 -5.61 19.23
C ASP A 125 -4.98 -6.99 18.65
N PRO A 126 -6.17 -7.51 18.97
CA PRO A 126 -6.61 -8.79 18.46
C PRO A 126 -6.83 -8.68 16.95
N LYS A 127 -6.35 -9.67 16.19
CA LYS A 127 -6.51 -9.70 14.73
C LYS A 127 -7.94 -10.04 14.28
N MET A 128 -8.61 -10.90 15.06
CA MET A 128 -9.93 -11.44 14.77
C MET A 128 -10.97 -10.88 15.73
N ARG A 129 -12.20 -10.70 15.24
CA ARG A 129 -13.38 -10.51 16.10
C ARG A 129 -13.68 -11.77 16.91
N PRO A 130 -14.31 -11.63 18.09
CA PRO A 130 -14.74 -12.78 18.88
C PRO A 130 -15.74 -13.62 18.08
N VAL A 131 -15.61 -14.94 18.19
CA VAL A 131 -16.50 -15.86 17.49
C VAL A 131 -17.84 -15.90 18.23
N ASN A 132 -18.95 -15.79 17.49
CA ASN A 132 -20.28 -15.93 18.06
C ASN A 132 -20.40 -17.25 18.86
N PRO A 133 -20.94 -17.23 20.10
CA PRO A 133 -21.05 -18.42 20.94
C PRO A 133 -21.80 -19.59 20.27
N LYS A 134 -22.69 -19.32 19.32
CA LYS A 134 -23.36 -20.38 18.54
C LYS A 134 -22.37 -21.15 17.65
N HIS A 135 -21.49 -20.43 16.95
CA HIS A 135 -20.49 -21.05 16.09
C HIS A 135 -19.34 -21.66 16.89
N SER A 136 -18.96 -21.08 18.05
CA SER A 136 -17.90 -21.66 18.89
C SER A 136 -18.29 -23.05 19.42
N ARG A 137 -19.57 -23.27 19.74
CA ARG A 137 -20.10 -24.59 20.14
C ARG A 137 -19.95 -25.65 19.05
N LEU A 138 -19.91 -25.27 17.77
CA LEU A 138 -19.76 -26.22 16.66
C LEU A 138 -18.35 -26.80 16.61
N ILE A 139 -17.34 -25.99 16.93
CA ILE A 139 -15.93 -26.41 16.92
C ILE A 139 -15.72 -27.63 17.82
N TYR A 140 -16.38 -27.64 18.98
CA TYR A 140 -16.22 -28.67 20.00
C TYR A 140 -17.12 -29.90 19.80
N LYS A 141 -17.90 -29.97 18.71
CA LYS A 141 -18.67 -31.19 18.39
C LYS A 141 -17.74 -32.26 17.83
N GLY A 142 -17.70 -33.41 18.49
CA GLY A 142 -16.95 -34.59 18.06
C GLY A 142 -17.56 -35.29 16.83
N LEU A 143 -16.96 -36.42 16.45
CA LEU A 143 -17.52 -37.32 15.44
C LEU A 143 -18.86 -37.90 15.92
N PRO A 144 -19.85 -38.13 15.04
CA PRO A 144 -19.78 -38.11 13.57
C PRO A 144 -20.07 -36.73 12.94
N ASN A 145 -20.26 -35.67 13.74
CA ASN A 145 -20.75 -34.38 13.26
C ASN A 145 -19.69 -33.48 12.61
N PHE A 146 -18.42 -33.92 12.54
CA PHE A 146 -17.28 -33.19 11.97
C PHE A 146 -17.29 -31.69 12.34
N GLY A 147 -17.38 -31.39 13.64
CA GLY A 147 -17.68 -30.04 14.13
C GLY A 147 -16.78 -28.94 13.58
N ARG A 148 -15.48 -29.23 13.37
CA ARG A 148 -14.52 -28.30 12.76
C ARG A 148 -14.85 -27.97 11.31
N GLU A 149 -15.24 -28.96 10.50
CA GLU A 149 -15.61 -28.73 9.10
C GLU A 149 -16.90 -27.93 8.99
N VAL A 150 -17.90 -28.28 9.80
CA VAL A 150 -19.17 -27.55 9.88
C VAL A 150 -18.92 -26.11 10.30
N TYR A 151 -18.09 -25.90 11.32
CA TYR A 151 -17.69 -24.57 11.78
C TYR A 151 -17.02 -23.74 10.66
N LEU A 152 -16.05 -24.31 9.95
CA LEU A 152 -15.38 -23.60 8.86
C LEU A 152 -16.35 -23.27 7.72
N ARG A 153 -17.24 -24.20 7.37
CA ARG A 153 -18.26 -23.99 6.33
C ARG A 153 -19.23 -22.88 6.71
N GLU A 154 -19.69 -22.84 7.96
CA GLU A 154 -20.57 -21.76 8.43
C GLU A 154 -19.83 -20.43 8.57
N ARG A 155 -18.62 -20.43 9.12
CA ARG A 155 -17.81 -19.22 9.29
C ARG A 155 -17.40 -18.61 7.95
N ASN A 156 -17.21 -19.42 6.92
CA ASN A 156 -16.92 -18.90 5.57
C ASN A 156 -18.11 -18.19 4.93
N LYS A 157 -19.36 -18.48 5.34
CA LYS A 157 -20.55 -17.76 4.85
C LYS A 157 -20.69 -16.35 5.43
N MET A 158 -20.10 -16.10 6.60
CA MET A 158 -20.12 -14.77 7.23
C MET A 158 -19.24 -13.78 6.47
N ALA A 159 -19.68 -12.52 6.47
CA ALA A 159 -18.94 -11.43 5.87
C ALA A 159 -17.55 -11.29 6.52
N PRO A 160 -16.53 -10.85 5.76
CA PRO A 160 -15.18 -10.67 6.30
C PRO A 160 -15.16 -9.66 7.46
N GLU A 161 -16.00 -8.62 7.39
CA GLU A 161 -16.13 -7.55 8.39
C GLU A 161 -16.55 -8.07 9.77
N GLU A 162 -17.33 -9.16 9.81
CA GLU A 162 -17.76 -9.82 11.04
C GLU A 162 -16.67 -10.74 11.62
N LYS A 163 -15.61 -11.02 10.85
CA LYS A 163 -14.54 -11.96 11.23
C LYS A 163 -13.26 -11.26 11.65
N TYR A 164 -12.88 -10.18 10.98
CA TYR A 164 -11.62 -9.48 11.19
C TYR A 164 -11.86 -8.02 11.60
N TYR A 165 -10.87 -7.38 12.21
CA TYR A 165 -10.87 -5.93 12.35
C TYR A 165 -10.18 -5.27 11.16
N PHE A 166 -9.06 -5.83 10.70
CA PHE A 166 -8.25 -5.27 9.61
C PHE A 166 -8.35 -6.09 8.31
N LEU A 167 -7.93 -5.47 7.21
CA LEU A 167 -7.76 -6.13 5.91
C LEU A 167 -6.51 -7.03 5.91
N GLU A 168 -6.52 -8.13 6.67
CA GLU A 168 -5.34 -9.01 6.73
C GLU A 168 -5.20 -9.94 5.50
N THR A 169 -6.24 -10.12 4.70
CA THR A 169 -6.21 -11.04 3.55
C THR A 169 -6.08 -10.30 2.22
N THR A 170 -5.02 -10.62 1.49
CA THR A 170 -4.57 -10.02 0.21
C THR A 170 -5.60 -10.03 -0.94
N GLY A 171 -6.70 -10.78 -0.82
CA GLY A 171 -7.72 -10.90 -1.88
C GLY A 171 -8.91 -9.92 -1.80
N TRP A 172 -8.88 -8.92 -0.91
CA TRP A 172 -10.10 -8.17 -0.51
C TRP A 172 -10.02 -6.65 -0.71
N GLU A 173 -9.21 -6.16 -1.65
CA GLU A 173 -9.27 -4.73 -2.07
C GLU A 173 -10.69 -4.34 -2.52
N TYR A 174 -11.45 -5.30 -3.07
CA TYR A 174 -12.86 -5.17 -3.41
C TYR A 174 -13.69 -6.06 -2.48
N GLY A 175 -14.28 -5.52 -1.41
CA GLY A 175 -15.25 -6.26 -0.58
C GLY A 175 -15.11 -6.18 0.93
N TRP A 176 -14.12 -5.45 1.46
CA TRP A 176 -14.03 -5.15 2.89
C TRP A 176 -14.80 -3.87 3.25
N ARG A 177 -15.60 -3.89 4.33
CA ARG A 177 -16.47 -2.76 4.73
C ARG A 177 -17.40 -2.31 3.61
N LEU A 178 -18.04 -3.27 2.94
CA LEU A 178 -19.01 -3.01 1.88
C LEU A 178 -20.23 -2.23 2.41
N HIS A 179 -20.56 -2.39 3.70
CA HIS A 179 -21.59 -1.59 4.37
C HIS A 179 -21.25 -0.09 4.44
N ASP A 180 -19.97 0.27 4.57
CA ASP A 180 -19.51 1.66 4.61
C ASP A 180 -19.25 2.22 3.20
N SER A 181 -19.11 1.33 2.22
CA SER A 181 -18.89 1.72 0.82
C SER A 181 -20.16 2.30 0.21
N TYR A 182 -19.99 3.23 -0.74
CA TYR A 182 -21.10 3.77 -1.54
C TYR A 182 -21.88 2.67 -2.27
N PHE A 183 -21.21 1.56 -2.60
CA PHE A 183 -21.80 0.35 -3.17
C PHE A 183 -22.35 -0.56 -2.07
N GLY A 184 -23.21 -0.04 -1.20
CA GLY A 184 -23.89 -0.82 -0.17
C GLY A 184 -24.48 -2.13 -0.74
N ARG A 185 -24.86 -3.10 0.11
CA ARG A 185 -25.30 -4.47 -0.29
C ARG A 185 -26.30 -4.56 -1.46
N HIS A 186 -26.95 -3.47 -1.84
CA HIS A 186 -27.77 -3.38 -3.05
C HIS A 186 -26.89 -3.18 -4.28
N ALA A 187 -27.01 -4.09 -5.24
CA ALA A 187 -26.53 -3.82 -6.59
C ALA A 187 -27.11 -2.46 -7.05
N PRO A 188 -26.31 -1.61 -7.72
CA PRO A 188 -26.80 -0.30 -8.16
C PRO A 188 -28.06 -0.48 -9.01
N GLU A 189 -29.19 0.08 -8.56
CA GLU A 189 -30.50 -0.06 -9.23
C GLU A 189 -30.44 0.34 -10.71
N TYR A 190 -29.56 1.29 -11.04
CA TYR A 190 -29.39 1.86 -12.38
C TYR A 190 -27.92 1.83 -12.87
N GLY A 191 -27.14 0.83 -12.46
CA GLY A 191 -25.74 0.71 -12.89
C GLY A 191 -25.58 0.17 -14.31
N ARG A 192 -24.70 0.81 -15.11
CA ARG A 192 -24.28 0.32 -16.46
C ARG A 192 -23.75 -1.12 -16.48
N VAL A 193 -23.36 -1.65 -15.31
CA VAL A 193 -22.88 -3.02 -15.13
C VAL A 193 -23.97 -4.07 -15.40
N TRP A 194 -25.26 -3.75 -15.19
CA TRP A 194 -26.35 -4.69 -15.51
C TRP A 194 -26.31 -5.13 -16.98
N LEU A 195 -25.96 -4.22 -17.89
CA LEU A 195 -25.76 -4.51 -19.31
C LEU A 195 -24.57 -5.46 -19.56
N LEU A 196 -23.46 -5.28 -18.84
CA LEU A 196 -22.28 -6.14 -18.92
C LEU A 196 -22.59 -7.55 -18.42
N THR A 197 -23.23 -7.70 -17.26
CA THR A 197 -23.67 -9.01 -16.74
C THR A 197 -24.69 -9.70 -17.65
N ARG A 198 -25.61 -8.95 -18.27
CA ARG A 198 -26.60 -9.52 -19.21
C ARG A 198 -26.00 -9.88 -20.56
N GLY A 199 -24.99 -9.12 -21.01
CA GLY A 199 -24.27 -9.38 -22.26
C GLY A 199 -23.31 -10.56 -22.15
N SER A 200 -22.55 -10.65 -21.05
CA SER A 200 -21.61 -11.76 -20.80
C SER A 200 -22.32 -13.04 -20.35
N ALA A 201 -23.45 -12.93 -19.64
CA ALA A 201 -24.31 -14.07 -19.30
C ALA A 201 -25.47 -14.26 -20.30
N SER A 202 -25.35 -13.72 -21.52
CA SER A 202 -26.28 -14.09 -22.58
C SER A 202 -26.21 -15.61 -22.77
N ARG A 203 -27.37 -16.28 -22.74
CA ARG A 203 -27.51 -17.75 -22.84
C ARG A 203 -27.01 -18.32 -24.18
N SER A 204 -26.58 -17.47 -25.10
CA SER A 204 -25.89 -17.82 -26.32
C SER A 204 -24.39 -17.66 -26.09
N GLY A 205 -23.68 -18.78 -25.92
CA GLY A 205 -22.28 -18.82 -26.33
C GLY A 205 -22.14 -18.53 -27.83
N PRO A 206 -21.00 -18.89 -28.47
CA PRO A 206 -21.00 -19.11 -29.91
C PRO A 206 -22.25 -19.90 -30.27
N GLN A 207 -22.96 -19.51 -31.34
CA GLN A 207 -24.12 -20.30 -31.80
C GLN A 207 -23.72 -21.78 -31.78
N PRO A 208 -24.60 -22.70 -31.29
CA PRO A 208 -24.27 -24.12 -31.31
C PRO A 208 -23.76 -24.45 -32.71
N ASP A 209 -22.64 -25.18 -32.79
CA ASP A 209 -22.03 -25.47 -34.07
C ASP A 209 -23.10 -26.03 -35.02
N PRO A 210 -23.18 -25.55 -36.27
CA PRO A 210 -24.19 -26.01 -37.22
C PRO A 210 -24.27 -27.53 -37.27
N ASP A 211 -25.45 -28.10 -37.51
CA ASP A 211 -25.73 -29.55 -37.41
C ASP A 211 -24.72 -30.45 -38.15
N HIS A 212 -24.06 -29.93 -39.19
CA HIS A 212 -23.03 -30.62 -39.97
C HIS A 212 -21.67 -30.78 -39.27
N TYR A 213 -21.44 -30.12 -38.14
CA TYR A 213 -20.26 -30.30 -37.28
C TYR A 213 -20.52 -31.24 -36.09
N GLN A 214 -21.78 -31.59 -35.82
CA GLN A 214 -22.12 -32.52 -34.75
C GLN A 214 -21.80 -33.96 -35.19
N THR A 215 -21.23 -34.75 -34.30
CA THR A 215 -21.02 -36.18 -34.55
C THR A 215 -22.38 -36.88 -34.66
N ILE A 216 -22.51 -37.77 -35.66
CA ILE A 216 -23.75 -38.51 -35.91
C ILE A 216 -24.12 -39.31 -34.65
N LYS A 217 -25.23 -38.95 -34.00
CA LYS A 217 -25.77 -39.72 -32.88
C LYS A 217 -26.33 -41.04 -33.42
N LEU A 218 -25.62 -42.13 -33.16
CA LEU A 218 -26.12 -43.46 -33.46
C LEU A 218 -27.34 -43.75 -32.56
N PRO A 219 -28.44 -44.29 -33.09
CA PRO A 219 -29.59 -44.66 -32.26
C PRO A 219 -29.20 -45.84 -31.36
N GLY A 220 -28.92 -45.55 -30.09
CA GLY A 220 -28.61 -46.53 -29.06
C GLY A 220 -28.71 -45.91 -27.66
N PRO A 221 -28.95 -46.71 -26.61
CA PRO A 221 -28.98 -46.19 -25.25
C PRO A 221 -27.57 -45.76 -24.83
N ASP A 222 -27.43 -44.47 -24.50
CA ASP A 222 -26.22 -43.90 -23.87
C ASP A 222 -26.00 -44.58 -22.51
N LYS A 223 -25.23 -45.68 -22.50
CA LYS A 223 -24.86 -46.36 -21.26
C LYS A 223 -23.59 -45.76 -20.68
N CYS A 224 -23.78 -45.10 -19.53
CA CYS A 224 -23.09 -45.30 -18.25
C CYS A 224 -22.83 -43.95 -17.59
N ASN A 225 -23.73 -43.57 -16.67
CA ASN A 225 -23.39 -42.61 -15.62
C ASN A 225 -22.41 -43.31 -14.66
N MET A 226 -21.14 -42.93 -14.71
CA MET A 226 -20.22 -42.98 -13.56
C MET A 226 -19.85 -41.56 -13.18
#